data_AF-A0A819YSD8-F1
#
_entry.id   AF-A0A819YSD8-F1
#
_cell.length_a   1.000
_cell.length_b   1.000
_cell.length_c   1.000
_cell.angle_alpha   90.00
_cell.angle_beta   90.00
_cell.angle_gamma   90.00
#
_symmetry.space_group_name_H-M   'P 1'
#
loop_
_entity.id
_entity.type
_entity.pdbx_description
1 polymer ?
#
loop_
_entity_poly.entity_id
_entity_poly.type
_entity_poly.pdbx_seq_one_letter_code
_entity_poly.pdbx_strand_id
1 'polypeptide(L)' 'MGENQRYSEFAMEKWSVTGNMNIGRHFHTASVLSNGKVLVTGGNYHDYPYNAELYDPSTG' A
#
# COMPACT_ATOMS: atom_id res chain seq x y z
N MET A 1 33.41 -21.68 20.98
CA MET A 1 32.17 -22.21 20.38
C MET A 1 31.02 -21.57 21.14
N GLY A 2 30.15 -20.72 20.61
CA GLY A 2 30.05 -20.05 19.32
C GLY A 2 29.35 -18.72 19.59
N GLU A 3 29.64 -17.71 18.79
CA GLU A 3 29.01 -16.39 18.94
C GLU A 3 27.53 -16.49 18.53
N ASN A 4 26.64 -16.06 19.43
CA ASN A 4 25.22 -15.93 19.17
C ASN A 4 25.00 -14.68 18.31
N GLN A 5 25.36 -14.77 17.04
CA GLN A 5 25.01 -13.76 16.04
C GLN A 5 23.53 -13.94 15.69
N ARG A 6 22.68 -13.18 16.37
CA ARG A 6 21.38 -12.81 15.79
C ARG A 6 21.02 -11.40 16.22
N TYR A 7 21.87 -10.45 15.83
CA TYR A 7 21.38 -9.12 15.56
C TYR A 7 20.36 -9.28 14.45
N SER A 8 19.08 -9.05 14.74
CA SER A 8 18.12 -8.77 13.68
C SER A 8 18.68 -7.58 12.94
N GLU A 9 19.27 -7.84 11.77
CA GLU A 9 19.69 -6.85 10.81
C GLU A 9 18.48 -5.92 10.66
N PHE A 10 18.64 -4.65 11.06
CA PHE A 10 17.58 -3.66 10.94
C PHE A 10 17.24 -3.58 9.46
N ALA A 11 16.22 -4.33 9.03
CA ALA A 11 15.68 -4.20 7.70
C ALA A 11 15.13 -2.78 7.64
N MET A 12 15.87 -1.89 6.98
CA MET A 12 15.35 -0.58 6.64
C MET A 12 14.16 -0.81 5.73
N GLU A 13 12.95 -0.55 6.23
CA GLU A 13 11.74 -0.51 5.43
C GLU A 13 11.93 0.54 4.34
N LYS A 14 12.32 0.07 3.15
CA LYS A 14 12.61 0.91 2.01
C LYS A 14 11.32 1.08 1.21
N TRP A 15 10.91 2.34 1.04
CA TRP A 15 9.84 2.67 0.12
C TRP A 15 10.22 2.25 -1.30
N SER A 16 9.37 1.44 -1.92
CA SER A 16 9.42 1.13 -3.35
C SER A 16 8.20 1.72 -4.04
N VAL A 17 8.40 2.17 -5.27
CA VAL A 17 7.28 2.50 -6.15
C VAL A 17 6.56 1.20 -6.50
N THR A 18 5.23 1.25 -6.52
CA THR A 18 4.36 0.13 -6.90
C THR A 18 3.49 0.58 -8.08
N GLY A 19 2.62 -0.29 -8.57
CA GLY A 19 1.68 0.05 -9.65
C GLY A 19 0.89 1.35 -9.43
N ASN A 20 0.58 2.05 -10.52
CA ASN A 20 -0.26 3.25 -10.49
C ASN A 20 -1.71 2.90 -10.13
N MET A 21 -2.43 3.83 -9.48
CA MET A 21 -3.89 3.75 -9.37
C MET A 21 -4.54 3.72 -10.75
N ASN A 22 -5.65 3.00 -10.87
CA ASN A 22 -6.38 2.95 -12.14
C ASN A 22 -7.04 4.30 -12.45
N ILE A 23 -7.43 5.02 -11.41
CA ILE A 23 -8.05 6.34 -11.51
C ILE A 23 -7.28 7.27 -10.56
N GLY A 24 -6.62 8.28 -11.13
CA GLY A 24 -5.95 9.30 -10.35
C GLY A 24 -6.93 9.97 -9.40
N ARG A 25 -6.53 10.19 -8.15
CA ARG A 25 -7.37 10.81 -7.10
C ARG A 25 -6.52 11.52 -6.06
N HIS A 26 -7.05 12.60 -5.48
CA HIS A 26 -6.51 13.25 -4.28
C HIS A 26 -7.55 13.28 -3.15
N PHE A 27 -7.11 13.44 -1.90
CA PHE A 27 -7.98 13.41 -0.70
C PHE A 27 -8.82 12.13 -0.54
N HIS A 28 -8.30 10.99 -1.01
CA HIS A 28 -8.93 9.68 -0.83
C HIS A 28 -8.66 9.10 0.55
N THR A 29 -9.40 8.05 0.92
CA THR A 29 -9.13 7.26 2.13
C THR A 29 -8.64 5.88 1.71
N ALA A 30 -7.52 5.44 2.30
CA ALA A 30 -6.98 4.09 2.15
C ALA A 30 -7.12 3.32 3.46
N SER A 31 -7.64 2.09 3.42
CA SER A 31 -7.83 1.22 4.59
C SER A 31 -7.29 -0.17 4.33
N VAL A 32 -6.47 -0.67 5.25
CA VAL A 32 -5.95 -2.04 5.22
C VAL A 32 -7.06 -2.99 5.68
N LEU A 33 -7.36 -4.01 4.86
CA LEU A 33 -8.32 -5.05 5.17
C LEU A 33 -7.65 -6.20 5.93
N SER A 34 -8.46 -7.05 6.58
CA SER A 34 -7.96 -8.20 7.34
C SER A 34 -7.19 -9.23 6.51
N ASN A 35 -7.39 -9.23 5.19
CA ASN A 35 -6.65 -10.08 4.24
C ASN A 35 -5.37 -9.44 3.69
N GLY A 36 -4.94 -8.29 4.22
CA GLY A 36 -3.71 -7.60 3.82
C GLY A 36 -3.82 -6.75 2.55
N LYS A 37 -4.97 -6.75 1.85
CA LYS A 37 -5.21 -5.84 0.73
C LYS A 37 -5.57 -4.44 1.23
N VAL A 38 -5.43 -3.44 0.38
CA VAL A 38 -5.76 -2.04 0.69
C VAL A 38 -6.96 -1.60 -0.13
N LEU A 39 -8.05 -1.25 0.54
CA LEU A 39 -9.22 -0.63 -0.09
C LEU A 39 -9.03 0.88 -0.13
N VAL A 40 -9.06 1.46 -1.32
CA VAL A 40 -9.00 2.90 -1.55
C VAL A 40 -10.37 3.36 -2.02
N THR A 41 -10.94 4.37 -1.35
CA THR A 41 -12.27 4.91 -1.65
C THR A 41 -12.30 6.43 -1.67
N GLY A 42 -13.24 6.97 -2.45
CA GLY A 42 -13.49 8.41 -2.50
C GLY A 42 -12.31 9.19 -3.06
N GLY A 43 -12.16 10.43 -2.62
CA GLY A 43 -11.22 11.37 -3.22
C GLY A 43 -11.78 11.99 -4.49
N ASN A 44 -11.15 13.09 -4.90
CA ASN A 44 -11.60 13.92 -6.01
C ASN A 44 -10.59 13.83 -7.15
N TYR A 45 -11.10 13.70 -8.37
CA TYR A 45 -10.35 13.95 -9.60
C TYR A 45 -11.34 14.08 -10.77
N HIS A 46 -11.50 15.31 -11.27
CA HIS A 46 -12.47 15.65 -12.30
C HIS A 46 -13.91 15.23 -11.93
N ASP A 47 -14.83 15.25 -12.90
CA ASP A 47 -16.25 14.88 -12.73
C ASP A 47 -16.48 13.36 -12.59
N TYR A 48 -15.46 12.59 -12.20
CA TYR A 48 -15.60 11.15 -12.02
C TYR A 48 -16.31 10.85 -10.70
N PRO A 49 -17.42 10.08 -10.72
CA PRO A 49 -18.15 9.74 -9.52
C PRO A 49 -17.30 8.84 -8.61
N TYR A 50 -17.53 8.96 -7.30
CA TYR A 50 -16.86 8.23 -6.24
C TYR A 50 -16.75 6.74 -6.55
N ASN A 51 -15.53 6.30 -6.83
CA ASN A 51 -15.18 4.93 -7.16
C ASN A 51 -14.24 4.37 -6.08
N ALA A 52 -14.19 3.04 -5.99
CA ALA A 52 -13.30 2.32 -5.10
C ALA A 52 -12.35 1.44 -5.91
N GLU A 53 -11.13 1.26 -5.40
CA GLU A 53 -10.15 0.34 -5.97
C GLU A 53 -9.49 -0.49 -4.86
N LEU A 54 -9.11 -1.71 -5.19
CA LEU A 54 -8.49 -2.66 -4.27
C LEU A 54 -7.06 -2.92 -4.72
N TYR A 55 -6.10 -2.51 -3.91
CA TYR A 55 -4.69 -2.78 -4.13
C TYR A 55 -4.27 -4.06 -3.41
N ASP A 56 -3.55 -4.93 -4.12
CA ASP A 56 -2.93 -6.13 -3.57
C ASP A 56 -1.41 -5.94 -3.47
N PRO A 57 -0.86 -5.75 -2.25
CA PRO A 57 0.57 -5.59 -2.07
C PRO A 57 1.41 -6.78 -2.54
N SER A 58 0.84 -7.99 -2.65
CA SER A 58 1.58 -9.17 -3.11
C SER A 58 1.89 -9.16 -4.61
N THR A 59 1.17 -8.32 -5.37
CA THR A 59 1.38 -8.12 -6.81
C THR A 59 1.99 -6.75 -7.13
N GLY A 60 2.49 -6.04 -6.11
CA GLY A 60 2.94 -4.65 -6.16
C GLY A 60 4.06 -4.36 -7.15
#